data_AF-A0A7H8KQ58-F1
#
_entry.id   AF-A0A7H8KQ58-F1
#
_cell.length_a   1.000
_cell.length_b   1.000
_cell.length_c   1.000
_cell.angle_alpha   90.00
_cell.angle_beta   90.00
_cell.angle_gamma   90.00
#
_symmetry.space_group_name_H-M   'P 1'
#
loop_
_entity.id
_entity.type
_entity.pdbx_description
1 polymer ?
#
loop_
_entity_poly.entity_id
_entity_poly.type
_entity_poly.pdbx_seq_one_letter_code
_entity_poly.pdbx_strand_id
1 'polypeptide(L)'
;MARQIAHVLHLAEGPHSVVQVLPFSAGAHGMPSSITLLDFLDAPRAVYAEGYGTGQLIESPAEVQAATLAYDLLQAAALSPAESLSWLRSELEDLRT
;
A
#
# COMPACT_ATOMS: atom_id res chain seq x y z
N MET A 1 -18.45 -3.92 -2.98
CA MET A 1 -17.22 -3.20 -3.38
C MET A 1 -17.39 -1.68 -3.36
N ALA A 2 -18.43 -1.08 -3.97
CA ALA A 2 -18.64 0.38 -3.99
C ALA A 2 -18.47 1.07 -2.61
N ARG A 3 -19.08 0.52 -1.55
CA ARG A 3 -18.93 1.04 -0.18
C ARG A 3 -17.48 1.06 0.33
N GLN A 4 -16.67 0.06 -0.03
CA GLN A 4 -15.27 -0.02 0.40
C GLN A 4 -14.42 1.01 -0.34
N ILE A 5 -14.61 1.17 -1.65
CA ILE A 5 -13.92 2.21 -2.43
C ILE A 5 -14.27 3.60 -1.92
N ALA A 6 -15.56 3.87 -1.65
CA ALA A 6 -15.98 5.14 -1.08
C ALA A 6 -15.31 5.42 0.29
N HIS A 7 -15.15 4.39 1.13
CA HIS A 7 -14.45 4.52 2.40
C HIS A 7 -12.94 4.81 2.23
N VAL A 8 -12.27 4.13 1.30
CA VAL A 8 -10.85 4.40 0.98
C VAL A 8 -10.66 5.82 0.46
N LEU A 9 -11.54 6.29 -0.44
CA LEU A 9 -11.53 7.66 -0.95
C LEU A 9 -11.69 8.67 0.19
N HIS A 10 -12.62 8.43 1.12
CA HIS A 10 -12.81 9.29 2.29
C HIS A 10 -11.57 9.36 3.19
N LEU A 11 -10.89 8.23 3.42
CA LEU A 11 -9.65 8.21 4.20
C LEU A 11 -8.53 9.00 3.51
N ALA A 12 -8.43 8.91 2.18
CA ALA A 12 -7.43 9.62 1.40
C ALA A 12 -7.64 11.14 1.31
N GLU A 13 -8.80 11.66 1.71
CA GLU A 13 -9.03 13.11 1.86
C GLU A 13 -8.40 13.68 3.14
N GLY A 14 -8.05 12.81 4.10
CA GLY A 14 -7.40 13.21 5.34
C GLY A 14 -5.90 13.50 5.18
N PRO A 15 -5.31 14.31 6.07
CA PRO A 15 -3.88 14.67 5.99
C PRO A 15 -2.93 13.51 6.38
N HIS A 16 -3.47 12.37 6.82
CA HIS A 16 -2.72 11.26 7.40
C HIS A 16 -2.60 10.05 6.48
N SER A 17 -3.15 10.11 5.26
CA SER A 17 -3.22 8.95 4.38
C SER A 17 -2.96 9.33 2.94
N VAL A 18 -2.12 8.53 2.28
CA VAL A 18 -1.89 8.61 0.85
C VAL A 18 -2.25 7.24 0.28
N VAL A 19 -3.09 7.23 -0.74
CA VAL A 19 -3.50 6.01 -1.43
C VAL A 19 -2.87 6.00 -2.80
N GLN A 20 -2.14 4.92 -3.10
CA GLN A 20 -1.63 4.64 -4.43
C GLN A 20 -2.16 3.30 -4.92
N VAL A 21 -2.51 3.24 -6.20
CA VAL A 21 -3.00 2.04 -6.88
C VAL A 21 -1.91 1.56 -7.83
N LEU A 22 -1.51 0.30 -7.71
CA LEU A 22 -0.68 -0.39 -8.70
C LEU A 22 -1.59 -1.13 -9.67
N PRO A 23 -1.72 -0.70 -10.94
CA PRO A 23 -2.57 -1.38 -11.92
C PRO A 23 -2.03 -2.76 -12.26
N PHE A 24 -2.92 -3.71 -12.59
CA PHE A 24 -2.51 -5.04 -13.04
C PHE A 24 -1.60 -5.02 -14.29
N SER A 25 -1.69 -3.98 -15.12
CA SER A 25 -0.81 -3.78 -16.28
C SER A 25 0.64 -3.53 -15.92
N ALA A 26 0.96 -3.17 -14.66
CA ALA A 26 2.33 -3.04 -14.17
C ALA A 26 3.05 -4.40 -14.03
N GLY A 27 2.34 -5.51 -14.19
CA GLY A 27 2.89 -6.86 -14.17
C GLY A 27 3.02 -7.45 -12.76
N ALA A 28 3.67 -8.63 -12.69
CA ALA A 28 3.89 -9.31 -11.43
C ALA A 28 4.86 -8.51 -10.56
N HIS A 29 4.35 -7.99 -9.45
CA HIS A 29 5.17 -7.40 -8.42
C HIS A 29 5.58 -8.49 -7.41
N GLY A 30 6.87 -8.56 -7.09
CA GLY A 30 7.47 -9.64 -6.31
C GLY A 30 7.12 -9.67 -4.81
N MET A 31 6.02 -9.04 -4.38
CA MET A 31 5.63 -9.00 -2.97
C MET A 31 4.46 -9.94 -2.71
N PRO A 32 4.68 -11.08 -2.02
CA PRO A 32 3.70 -12.16 -1.92
C PRO A 32 2.57 -11.88 -0.92
N SER A 33 2.72 -10.88 -0.04
CA SER A 33 1.75 -10.58 1.03
C SER A 33 1.78 -9.10 1.44
N SER A 34 0.83 -8.73 2.30
CA SER A 34 0.80 -7.41 2.93
C SER A 34 2.01 -7.22 3.85
N ILE A 35 2.68 -6.08 3.71
CA ILE A 35 3.69 -5.63 4.68
C ILE A 35 3.34 -4.21 5.14
N THR A 36 3.77 -3.88 6.35
CA THR A 36 3.77 -2.52 6.88
C THR A 36 5.19 -2.16 7.27
N LEU A 37 5.75 -1.12 6.64
CA LEU A 37 6.98 -0.48 7.10
C LEU A 37 6.64 0.42 8.30
N LEU A 38 7.35 0.23 9.41
CA LEU A 38 7.14 0.97 10.65
C LEU A 38 8.36 1.85 10.89
N ASP A 39 8.18 3.17 10.72
CA ASP A 39 9.18 4.19 11.03
C ASP A 39 8.95 4.78 12.42
N PHE A 40 10.03 4.92 13.18
CA PHE A 40 10.00 5.44 14.55
C PHE A 40 11.00 6.58 14.70
N LEU A 41 10.70 7.55 15.58
CA LEU A 41 11.61 8.66 15.87
C LEU A 41 12.82 8.23 16.69
N ASP A 42 12.60 7.34 17.66
CA ASP A 42 13.61 6.94 18.67
C ASP A 42 13.97 5.45 18.59
N ALA A 43 13.63 4.77 17.48
CA ALA A 43 13.92 3.35 17.28
C ALA A 43 14.22 3.04 15.80
N PRO A 44 14.96 1.95 15.51
CA PRO A 44 15.18 1.50 14.13
C PRO A 44 13.86 1.14 13.44
N ARG A 45 13.80 1.34 12.12
CA ARG A 45 12.69 0.87 11.28
C ARG A 45 12.49 -0.63 11.45
N ALA A 46 11.23 -1.06 11.50
CA ALA A 46 10.84 -2.47 11.50
C ALA A 46 9.87 -2.76 10.35
N VAL A 47 9.66 -4.04 10.04
CA VAL A 47 8.64 -4.48 9.09
C VAL A 47 7.69 -5.42 9.79
N TYR A 48 6.39 -5.17 9.63
CA TYR A 48 5.36 -6.12 10.00
C TYR A 48 4.86 -6.83 8.75
N ALA A 49 5.11 -8.13 8.65
CA ALA A 49 4.57 -8.97 7.58
C ALA A 49 3.33 -9.72 8.10
N GLU A 50 2.21 -9.55 7.41
CA GLU A 50 0.94 -10.19 7.78
C GLU A 50 0.66 -11.39 6.86
N GLY A 51 0.35 -12.53 7.49
CA GLY A 51 -0.09 -13.75 6.85
C GLY A 51 -1.42 -14.23 7.43
N TYR A 52 -2.02 -15.24 6.82
CA TYR A 52 -3.28 -15.81 7.32
C TYR A 52 -3.06 -16.48 8.69
N GLY A 53 -3.55 -15.83 9.75
CA GLY A 53 -3.40 -16.31 11.13
C GLY A 53 -2.00 -16.11 11.72
N THR A 54 -1.11 -15.40 11.04
CA THR A 54 0.25 -15.13 11.50
C THR A 54 0.63 -13.67 11.25
N GLY A 55 1.42 -13.12 12.16
CA GLY A 55 2.07 -11.83 11.98
C GLY A 55 3.51 -11.96 12.42
N GLN A 56 4.45 -11.43 11.64
CA GLN A 56 5.86 -11.45 11.98
C GLN A 56 6.39 -10.01 12.03
N LEU A 57 6.93 -9.63 13.18
CA LEU A 57 7.74 -8.43 13.31
C LEU A 57 9.18 -8.78 12.92
N ILE A 58 9.72 -8.04 11.96
CA ILE A 58 11.06 -8.22 11.40
C ILE A 58 11.89 -6.99 11.76
N GLU A 59 12.93 -7.20 12.55
CA GLU A 59 13.86 -6.16 13.02
C GLU A 59 15.28 -6.33 12.46
N SER A 60 15.52 -7.42 11.74
CA SER A 60 16.79 -7.70 11.06
C SER A 60 17.10 -6.61 10.02
N PRO A 61 18.21 -5.85 10.15
CA PRO A 61 18.48 -4.72 9.27
C PRO A 61 18.54 -5.07 7.79
N ALA A 62 19.06 -6.26 7.47
CA ALA A 62 19.15 -6.74 6.08
C ALA A 62 17.77 -7.02 5.49
N GLU A 63 16.86 -7.62 6.27
CA GLU A 63 15.50 -7.91 5.84
C GLU A 63 14.65 -6.64 5.76
N VAL A 64 14.80 -5.72 6.71
CA VAL A 64 14.15 -4.40 6.68
C VAL A 64 14.57 -3.60 5.46
N GLN A 65 15.86 -3.62 5.10
CA GLN A 65 16.37 -2.95 3.90
C GLN A 65 15.80 -3.57 2.62
N ALA A 66 15.76 -4.90 2.52
CA ALA A 66 15.19 -5.59 1.36
C ALA A 66 13.70 -5.29 1.17
N ALA A 67 12.93 -5.30 2.27
CA ALA A 67 11.51 -4.96 2.24
C ALA A 67 11.27 -3.48 1.91
N THR A 68 12.12 -2.57 2.42
CA THR A 68 12.09 -1.14 2.04
C THR A 68 12.30 -0.97 0.54
N LEU A 69 13.32 -1.61 -0.04
CA LEU A 69 13.58 -1.53 -1.48
C LEU A 69 12.41 -2.06 -2.31
N ALA A 70 11.81 -3.19 -1.90
CA ALA A 70 10.63 -3.74 -2.56
C ALA A 70 9.45 -2.77 -2.51
N TYR A 71 9.20 -2.14 -1.36
CA TYR A 71 8.18 -1.11 -1.18
C TYR A 71 8.44 0.10 -2.07
N ASP A 72 9.66 0.62 -2.12
CA ASP A 72 10.00 1.80 -2.93
C ASP A 72 9.79 1.53 -4.43
N LEU A 73 10.17 0.34 -4.90
CA LEU A 73 9.95 -0.08 -6.29
C LEU A 73 8.45 -0.22 -6.62
N LEU A 74 7.66 -0.77 -5.70
CA LEU A 74 6.20 -0.84 -5.82
C LEU A 74 5.57 0.55 -5.89
N GLN A 75 6.00 1.43 -5.00
CA GLN A 75 5.52 2.81 -4.94
C GLN A 75 5.84 3.56 -6.23
N ALA A 76 7.04 3.36 -6.80
CA ALA A 76 7.47 3.97 -8.05
C ALA A 76 6.71 3.44 -9.28
N ALA A 77 6.28 2.17 -9.26
CA ALA A 77 5.50 1.56 -10.32
C ALA A 77 3.99 1.86 -10.23
N ALA A 78 3.51 2.27 -9.06
CA ALA A 78 2.10 2.63 -8.84
C ALA A 78 1.76 3.96 -9.50
N LEU A 79 0.46 4.17 -9.76
CA LEU A 79 -0.05 5.48 -10.16
C LEU A 79 0.32 6.54 -9.11
N SER A 80 0.45 7.79 -9.54
CA SER A 80 0.59 8.89 -8.58
C SER A 80 -0.63 8.96 -7.66
N PRO A 81 -0.53 9.59 -6.48
CA PRO A 81 -1.69 9.72 -5.57
C PRO A 81 -2.91 10.34 -6.25
N ALA A 82 -2.73 11.38 -7.06
CA ALA A 82 -3.84 12.03 -7.78
C ALA A 82 -4.48 11.11 -8.82
N GLU A 83 -3.67 10.39 -9.60
CA GLU A 83 -4.15 9.43 -10.59
C GLU A 83 -4.86 8.24 -9.92
N SER A 84 -4.35 7.79 -8.78
CA SER A 84 -4.95 6.72 -7.99
C SER A 84 -6.34 7.09 -7.48
N LEU A 85 -6.53 8.33 -7.00
CA LEU A 85 -7.84 8.83 -6.59
C LEU A 85 -8.78 8.98 -7.80
N SER A 86 -8.28 9.45 -8.94
CA SER A 86 -9.07 9.52 -10.17
C SER A 86 -9.52 8.13 -10.63
N TRP A 87 -8.63 7.14 -10.56
CA TRP A 87 -8.92 5.77 -10.93
C TRP A 87 -9.99 5.15 -10.00
N LEU A 88 -9.82 5.28 -8.68
CA LEU A 88 -10.80 4.79 -7.70
C LEU A 88 -12.18 5.44 -7.85
N ARG A 89 -12.25 6.73 -8.23
CA ARG A 89 -13.53 7.40 -8.51
C ARG A 89 -14.21 6.82 -9.76
N SER A 90 -13.45 6.53 -10.81
CA SER A 90 -13.98 5.87 -12.02
C SER A 90 -14.60 4.52 -11.67
N GLU A 91 -13.87 3.68 -10.95
CA GLU A 91 -14.35 2.36 -10.52
C GLU A 91 -15.58 2.45 -9.60
N LEU A 92 -15.66 3.49 -8.76
CA LEU A 92 -16.84 3.71 -7.92
C LEU A 92 -18.09 4.00 -8.76
N GLU A 93 -17.97 4.82 -9.81
CA GLU A 93 -19.10 5.14 -10.70
C GLU A 93 -19.53 3.92 -11.52
N ASP A 94 -18.57 3.12 -12.02
CA ASP A 94 -18.87 1.88 -12.74
C ASP A 94 -19.62 0.87 -11.86
N LEU A 95 -19.26 0.76 -10.58
CA LEU A 95 -19.94 -0.12 -9.61
C LEU A 95 -21.33 0.37 -9.17
N ARG A 96 -21.71 1.60 -9.51
CA ARG A 96 -23.02 2.18 -9.19
C ARG A 96 -24.02 2.04 -10.35
N THR A 97 -23.55 1.61 -11.52
CA THR A 97 -24.35 1.37 -12.72
C THR A 97 -24.88 -0.06 -12.75
#